data_AF-A0A2H3DDQ8-F1
#
_entry.id   AF-A0A2H3DDQ8-F1
#
_cell.length_a   1.000
_cell.length_b   1.000
_cell.length_c   1.000
_cell.angle_alpha   90.00
_cell.angle_beta   90.00
_cell.angle_gamma   90.00
#
_symmetry.space_group_name_H-M   'P 1'
#
loop_
_entity.id
_entity.type
_entity.pdbx_description
1 polymer ?
#
loop_
_entity_poly.entity_id
_entity_poly.type
_entity_poly.pdbx_seq_one_letter_code
_entity_poly.pdbx_strand_id
1 'polypeptide(L)'
;MTSTHQILLFKLNKSEKFNGDNWASFEMAMLTEENTHGLVNYWENKVTIPGQTLAPLPSTPINSLTPNLLEYVQHESVALACILHNVKDVFGFRLNPCEPSHKAWDHLKSQYGDYSDLVRNRREKAFKAMEYQEGEKVSGDRGYIEKMRKL
;
A
#
# COMPACT_ATOMS: atom_id res chain seq x y z
N MET A 1 -23.08 7.80 24.87
CA MET A 1 -21.74 8.29 24.50
C MET A 1 -21.42 7.76 23.10
N THR A 2 -21.42 8.61 22.08
CA THR A 2 -20.96 8.25 20.74
C THR A 2 -19.44 8.27 20.77
N SER A 3 -18.83 7.10 20.80
CA SER A 3 -17.38 6.95 20.66
C SER A 3 -17.04 7.26 19.20
N THR A 4 -16.63 8.49 18.92
CA THR A 4 -16.05 8.85 17.63
C THR A 4 -14.68 8.18 17.57
N HIS A 5 -14.58 7.04 16.88
CA HIS A 5 -13.28 6.45 16.56
C HIS A 5 -12.53 7.44 15.67
N GLN A 6 -11.55 8.17 16.25
CA GLN A 6 -10.66 9.00 15.45
C GLN A 6 -9.81 8.10 14.58
N ILE A 7 -10.09 8.11 13.28
CA ILE A 7 -9.21 7.53 12.27
C ILE A 7 -8.02 8.48 12.15
N LEU A 8 -6.86 8.01 12.59
CA LEU A 8 -5.63 8.79 12.51
C LEU A 8 -5.00 8.61 11.14
N LEU A 9 -4.50 9.72 10.60
CA LEU A 9 -3.74 9.71 9.35
C LEU A 9 -2.43 8.96 9.56
N PHE A 10 -2.24 7.85 8.86
CA PHE A 10 -0.97 7.14 8.82
C PHE A 10 0.03 7.88 7.92
N LYS A 11 1.28 7.99 8.37
CA LYS A 11 2.33 8.70 7.65
C LYS A 11 3.66 7.95 7.72
N LEU A 12 4.16 7.56 6.56
CA LEU A 12 5.48 7.01 6.34
C LEU A 12 6.59 8.04 6.61
N ASN A 13 7.76 7.54 7.00
CA ASN A 13 8.94 8.39 7.10
C ASN A 13 9.31 8.96 5.73
N LYS A 14 10.02 10.10 5.72
CA LYS A 14 10.36 10.80 4.48
C LYS A 14 11.15 9.94 3.47
N SER A 15 11.93 8.98 3.96
CA SER A 15 12.67 8.01 3.14
C SER A 15 11.77 6.94 2.50
N GLU A 16 10.66 6.58 3.16
CA GLU A 16 9.76 5.49 2.79
C GLU A 16 8.62 5.95 1.87
N LYS A 17 8.29 7.24 1.90
CA LYS A 17 7.30 7.83 0.98
C LYS A 17 7.56 7.48 -0.47
N PHE A 18 6.48 7.30 -1.23
CA PHE A 18 6.53 6.97 -2.64
C PHE A 18 7.31 8.02 -3.43
N ASN A 19 8.27 7.56 -4.23
CA ASN A 19 9.19 8.39 -4.98
C ASN A 19 9.26 8.04 -6.48
N GLY A 20 8.40 7.14 -6.97
CA GLY A 20 8.40 6.65 -8.35
C GLY A 20 9.12 5.30 -8.52
N ASP A 21 10.14 5.03 -7.72
CA ASP A 21 11.01 3.85 -7.88
C ASP A 21 10.76 2.77 -6.83
N ASN A 22 10.16 3.13 -5.69
CA ASN A 22 10.00 2.26 -4.52
C ASN A 22 8.59 1.65 -4.39
N TRP A 23 7.87 1.44 -5.50
CA TRP A 23 6.47 0.98 -5.49
C TRP A 23 6.24 -0.24 -4.60
N ALA A 24 6.97 -1.35 -4.79
CA ALA A 24 6.74 -2.57 -4.02
C ALA A 24 6.87 -2.38 -2.50
N SER A 25 7.86 -1.60 -2.05
CA SER A 25 8.03 -1.30 -0.62
C SER A 25 6.94 -0.36 -0.11
N PHE A 26 6.57 0.64 -0.91
CA PHE A 26 5.49 1.57 -0.61
C PHE A 26 4.14 0.85 -0.50
N GLU A 27 3.78 0.02 -1.48
CA GLU A 27 2.53 -0.74 -1.52
C GLU A 27 2.41 -1.65 -0.31
N MET A 28 3.46 -2.41 0.02
CA MET A 28 3.49 -3.26 1.20
C MET A 28 3.29 -2.48 2.50
N ALA A 29 3.95 -1.33 2.65
CA ALA A 29 3.83 -0.52 3.85
C ALA A 29 2.41 0.07 3.99
N MET A 30 1.87 0.62 2.91
CA MET A 30 0.51 1.16 2.87
C MET A 30 -0.54 0.09 3.19
N LEU A 31 -0.47 -1.07 2.55
CA LEU A 31 -1.43 -2.16 2.77
C LEU A 31 -1.31 -2.78 4.17
N THR A 32 -0.10 -2.89 4.74
CA THR A 32 0.07 -3.49 6.07
C THR A 32 -0.54 -2.62 7.16
N GLU A 33 -0.29 -1.31 7.10
CA GLU A 33 -0.69 -0.36 8.13
C GLU A 33 -2.19 -0.04 8.01
N GLU A 34 -2.68 0.24 6.81
CA GLU A 34 -4.06 0.69 6.61
C GLU A 34 -5.09 -0.45 6.59
N ASN A 35 -4.65 -1.70 6.40
CA ASN A 35 -5.53 -2.85 6.58
C ASN A 35 -5.99 -2.98 8.05
N THR A 36 -5.16 -2.58 9.01
CA THR A 36 -5.56 -2.56 10.43
C THR A 36 -6.61 -1.49 10.73
N HIS A 37 -6.68 -0.44 9.91
CA HIS A 37 -7.64 0.66 10.02
C HIS A 37 -8.89 0.49 9.14
N GLY A 38 -8.96 -0.56 8.31
CA GLY A 38 -10.10 -0.84 7.43
C GLY A 38 -10.22 0.10 6.23
N LEU A 39 -9.24 0.99 5.99
CA LEU A 39 -9.26 1.98 4.91
C LEU A 39 -8.93 1.38 3.54
N VAL A 40 -8.27 0.22 3.50
CA VAL A 40 -7.96 -0.50 2.24
C VAL A 40 -9.21 -0.80 1.42
N ASN A 41 -10.37 -1.04 2.07
CA ASN A 41 -11.63 -1.28 1.35
C ASN A 41 -12.08 -0.08 0.52
N TYR A 42 -11.72 1.15 0.92
CA TYR A 42 -12.01 2.37 0.17
C TYR A 42 -11.11 2.47 -1.06
N TRP A 43 -9.81 2.16 -0.90
CA TRP A 43 -8.84 2.14 -2.00
C TRP A 43 -9.14 1.06 -3.04
N GLU A 44 -9.66 -0.09 -2.61
CA GLU A 44 -10.04 -1.19 -3.50
C GLU A 44 -11.48 -1.05 -4.04
N ASN A 45 -12.15 0.09 -3.78
CA ASN A 45 -13.51 0.38 -4.22
C ASN A 45 -14.54 -0.69 -3.81
N LYS A 46 -14.38 -1.26 -2.61
CA LYS A 46 -15.25 -2.31 -2.05
C LYS A 46 -16.38 -1.76 -1.20
N VAL A 47 -16.27 -0.51 -0.76
CA VAL A 47 -17.27 0.14 0.10
C VAL A 47 -18.42 0.65 -0.75
N THR A 48 -19.65 0.32 -0.35
CA THR A 48 -20.84 0.80 -1.03
C THR A 48 -21.08 2.26 -0.69
N ILE A 49 -21.26 3.11 -1.71
CA ILE A 49 -21.60 4.52 -1.52
C ILE A 49 -23.02 4.62 -0.95
N PRO A 50 -23.21 5.18 0.26
CA PRO A 50 -24.53 5.27 0.86
C PRO A 50 -25.42 6.26 0.12
N GLY A 51 -26.69 5.92 -0.08
CA GLY A 51 -27.69 6.88 -0.57
C GLY A 51 -27.94 8.00 0.44
N GLN A 52 -28.51 9.11 -0.03
CA GLN A 52 -28.98 10.18 0.87
C GLN A 52 -30.19 9.69 1.67
N THR A 53 -29.94 9.21 2.88
CA THR A 53 -30.98 8.86 3.86
C THR A 53 -31.02 9.93 4.94
N LEU A 54 -32.17 10.58 5.11
CA LEU A 54 -32.38 11.68 6.08
C LEU A 54 -32.55 11.19 7.53
N ALA A 55 -32.70 9.88 7.74
CA ALA A 55 -32.84 9.31 9.07
C ALA A 55 -31.46 9.06 9.72
N PRO A 56 -31.30 9.33 11.04
CA PRO A 56 -30.09 8.97 11.75
C PRO A 56 -29.89 7.45 11.71
N LEU A 57 -28.86 7.01 11.02
CA LEU A 57 -28.44 5.60 11.02
C LEU A 57 -27.57 5.32 12.25
N PRO A 58 -27.61 4.09 12.79
CA PRO A 58 -26.65 3.67 13.81
C PRO A 58 -25.22 3.79 13.25
N SER A 59 -24.27 4.07 14.13
CA SER A 59 -22.86 4.08 13.75
C SER A 59 -22.41 2.69 13.33
N THR A 60 -21.60 2.61 12.29
CA THR A 60 -21.05 1.36 11.79
C THR A 60 -19.59 1.20 12.19
N PRO A 61 -19.08 -0.05 12.29
CA PRO A 61 -17.66 -0.29 12.49
C PRO A 61 -16.81 0.31 11.36
N ILE A 62 -15.58 0.72 11.68
CA ILE A 62 -14.66 1.36 10.72
C ILE A 62 -14.40 0.55 9.45
N ASN A 63 -14.40 -0.77 9.56
CA ASN A 63 -14.20 -1.74 8.49
C ASN A 63 -15.51 -2.15 7.79
N SER A 64 -16.64 -1.48 8.07
CA SER A 64 -17.91 -1.73 7.40
C SER A 64 -17.81 -1.46 5.91
N LEU A 65 -18.36 -2.38 5.10
CA LEU A 65 -18.54 -2.18 3.66
C LEU A 65 -19.81 -1.38 3.33
N THR A 66 -20.62 -1.08 4.34
CA THR A 66 -21.89 -0.36 4.23
C THR A 66 -21.98 0.72 5.32
N PRO A 67 -21.06 1.70 5.34
CA PRO A 67 -21.08 2.79 6.30
C PRO A 67 -22.32 3.67 6.12
N ASN A 68 -22.65 4.48 7.12
CA ASN A 68 -23.59 5.58 6.86
C ASN A 68 -22.91 6.70 6.04
N LEU A 69 -23.69 7.65 5.52
CA LEU A 69 -23.16 8.70 4.63
C LEU A 69 -22.07 9.56 5.28
N LEU A 70 -22.21 9.91 6.57
CA LEU A 70 -21.24 10.72 7.29
C LEU A 70 -19.92 9.97 7.47
N GLU A 71 -20.01 8.72 7.91
CA GLU A 71 -18.86 7.82 8.07
C GLU A 71 -18.16 7.59 6.73
N TYR A 72 -18.91 7.32 5.65
CA TYR A 72 -18.35 7.18 4.31
C TYR A 72 -17.52 8.40 3.90
N VAL A 73 -18.09 9.61 4.02
CA VAL A 73 -17.40 10.85 3.63
C VAL A 73 -16.14 11.07 4.46
N GLN A 74 -16.20 10.82 5.76
CA GLN A 74 -15.04 10.93 6.65
C GLN A 74 -13.96 9.92 6.29
N HIS A 75 -14.31 8.65 6.17
CA HIS A 75 -13.36 7.56 5.92
C HIS A 75 -12.73 7.69 4.53
N GLU A 76 -13.51 8.06 3.51
CA GLU A 76 -13.01 8.31 2.16
C GLU A 76 -12.04 9.49 2.12
N SER A 77 -12.33 10.56 2.86
CA SER A 77 -11.43 11.71 2.97
C SER A 77 -10.10 11.33 3.61
N VAL A 78 -10.13 10.51 4.67
CA VAL A 78 -8.91 10.01 5.33
C VAL A 78 -8.16 9.05 4.41
N ALA A 79 -8.85 8.13 3.75
CA ALA A 79 -8.26 7.17 2.80
C ALA A 79 -7.50 7.89 1.68
N LEU A 80 -8.08 8.94 1.09
CA LEU A 80 -7.41 9.76 0.08
C LEU A 80 -6.22 10.52 0.70
N ALA A 81 -6.40 11.16 1.85
CA ALA A 81 -5.35 11.91 2.53
C ALA A 81 -4.14 11.01 2.84
N CYS A 82 -4.34 9.76 3.23
CA CYS A 82 -3.27 8.80 3.48
C CYS A 82 -2.43 8.53 2.23
N ILE A 83 -3.05 8.41 1.06
CA ILE A 83 -2.30 8.29 -0.21
C ILE A 83 -1.50 9.57 -0.47
N LEU A 84 -2.17 10.73 -0.46
CA LEU A 84 -1.55 12.01 -0.82
C LEU A 84 -0.39 12.39 0.12
N HIS A 85 -0.54 12.15 1.42
CA HIS A 85 0.50 12.46 2.39
C HIS A 85 1.71 11.53 2.30
N ASN A 86 1.56 10.32 1.76
CA ASN A 86 2.63 9.33 1.65
C ASN A 86 3.31 9.30 0.28
N VAL A 87 2.93 10.22 -0.61
CA VAL A 87 3.57 10.46 -1.90
C VAL A 87 4.46 11.72 -1.82
N LYS A 88 5.68 11.68 -2.38
CA LYS A 88 6.60 12.83 -2.32
C LYS A 88 6.18 14.00 -3.21
N ASP A 89 5.66 13.71 -4.39
CA ASP A 89 5.24 14.71 -5.38
C ASP A 89 3.88 14.34 -5.97
N VAL A 90 2.82 14.71 -5.26
CA VAL A 90 1.43 14.38 -5.62
C VAL A 90 1.09 14.78 -7.06
N PHE A 91 1.47 15.99 -7.47
CA PHE A 91 1.16 16.50 -8.80
C PHE A 91 2.11 15.97 -9.87
N GLY A 92 3.39 15.77 -9.54
CA GLY A 92 4.35 15.11 -10.44
C GLY A 92 3.93 13.68 -10.80
N PHE A 93 3.29 12.98 -9.87
CA PHE A 93 2.69 11.66 -10.10
C PHE A 93 1.23 11.69 -10.54
N ARG A 94 0.73 12.87 -10.97
CA ARG A 94 -0.59 13.05 -11.61
C ARG A 94 -1.78 12.63 -10.75
N LEU A 95 -1.65 12.70 -9.42
CA LEU A 95 -2.75 12.43 -8.51
C LEU A 95 -3.65 13.66 -8.38
N ASN A 96 -4.97 13.42 -8.40
CA ASN A 96 -5.98 14.46 -8.23
C ASN A 96 -6.57 14.42 -6.81
N PRO A 97 -6.42 15.47 -5.99
CA PRO A 97 -6.95 15.50 -4.63
C PRO A 97 -8.48 15.66 -4.56
N CYS A 98 -9.16 15.86 -5.69
CA CYS A 98 -10.61 15.94 -5.78
C CYS A 98 -11.25 14.63 -6.26
N GLU A 99 -10.46 13.62 -6.61
CA GLU A 99 -10.97 12.31 -6.99
C GLU A 99 -11.07 11.36 -5.80
N PRO A 100 -11.93 10.34 -5.90
CA PRO A 100 -11.99 9.27 -4.91
C PRO A 100 -10.64 8.57 -4.70
N SER A 101 -10.43 8.06 -3.49
CA SER A 101 -9.21 7.39 -3.04
C SER A 101 -8.85 6.19 -3.92
N HIS A 102 -9.83 5.39 -4.35
CA HIS A 102 -9.60 4.25 -5.25
C HIS A 102 -9.00 4.65 -6.59
N LYS A 103 -9.39 5.79 -7.16
CA LYS A 103 -8.82 6.25 -8.43
C LYS A 103 -7.34 6.62 -8.28
N ALA A 104 -6.99 7.28 -7.18
CA ALA A 104 -5.60 7.60 -6.89
C ALA A 104 -4.77 6.32 -6.68
N TRP A 105 -5.31 5.35 -5.97
CA TRP A 105 -4.67 4.06 -5.73
C TRP A 105 -4.48 3.25 -7.03
N ASP A 106 -5.54 3.09 -7.81
CA ASP A 106 -5.52 2.40 -9.10
C ASP A 106 -4.56 3.05 -10.09
N HIS A 107 -4.49 4.39 -10.11
CA HIS A 107 -3.53 5.11 -10.94
C HIS A 107 -2.09 4.72 -10.60
N LEU A 108 -1.73 4.78 -9.32
CA LEU A 108 -0.38 4.42 -8.90
C LEU A 108 -0.07 2.95 -9.19
N LYS A 109 -1.01 2.05 -8.90
CA LYS A 109 -0.86 0.62 -9.13
C LYS A 109 -0.69 0.29 -10.61
N SER A 110 -1.48 0.90 -11.48
CA SER A 110 -1.38 0.71 -12.93
C SER A 110 -0.06 1.25 -13.50
N GLN A 111 0.40 2.42 -13.04
CA GLN A 111 1.60 3.04 -13.58
C GLN A 111 2.89 2.40 -13.05
N TYR A 112 2.91 2.01 -11.78
CA TYR A 112 4.14 1.60 -11.09
C TYR A 112 4.16 0.15 -10.63
N GLY A 113 2.99 -0.48 -10.47
CA GLY A 113 2.88 -1.91 -10.15
C GLY A 113 3.44 -2.80 -11.25
N ASP A 114 2.97 -2.63 -12.49
CA ASP A 114 3.44 -3.41 -13.64
C ASP A 114 4.94 -3.20 -13.89
N TYR A 115 5.42 -1.97 -13.76
CA TYR A 115 6.85 -1.66 -13.90
C TYR A 115 7.68 -2.32 -12.78
N SER A 116 7.19 -2.30 -11.54
CA SER A 116 7.83 -2.97 -10.42
C SER A 116 7.88 -4.49 -10.61
N ASP A 117 6.79 -5.08 -11.12
CA ASP A 117 6.72 -6.50 -11.43
C ASP A 117 7.69 -6.89 -12.53
N LEU A 118 7.85 -6.07 -13.56
CA LEU A 118 8.87 -6.26 -14.59
C LEU A 118 10.28 -6.17 -14.01
N VAL A 119 10.56 -5.19 -13.15
CA VAL A 119 11.85 -5.04 -12.47
C VAL A 119 12.14 -6.23 -11.55
N ARG A 120 11.15 -6.68 -10.77
CA ARG A 120 11.24 -7.88 -9.93
C ARG A 120 11.51 -9.12 -10.77
N ASN A 121 10.71 -9.34 -11.82
CA ASN A 121 10.89 -10.47 -12.74
C ASN A 121 12.28 -10.46 -13.40
N ARG A 122 12.79 -9.28 -13.77
CA ARG A 122 14.17 -9.15 -14.31
C ARG A 122 15.23 -9.49 -13.27
N ARG A 123 15.09 -9.01 -12.03
CA ARG A 123 16.00 -9.33 -10.93
C ARG A 123 15.97 -10.83 -10.59
N GLU A 124 14.79 -11.43 -10.56
CA GLU A 124 14.65 -12.87 -10.34
C GLU A 124 15.23 -13.70 -11.49
N LYS A 125 15.03 -13.28 -12.74
CA LYS A 125 15.68 -13.92 -13.90
C LYS A 125 17.20 -13.79 -13.84
N ALA A 126 17.72 -12.61 -13.52
CA ALA A 126 19.16 -12.39 -13.34
C ALA A 126 19.73 -13.26 -12.22
N PHE A 127 19.00 -13.37 -11.09
CA PHE A 127 19.38 -14.24 -9.98
C PHE A 127 19.38 -15.72 -10.38
N LYS A 128 18.38 -16.17 -11.14
CA LYS A 128 18.32 -17.55 -11.68
C LYS A 128 19.37 -17.83 -12.76
N ALA A 129 19.78 -16.81 -13.51
CA ALA A 129 20.79 -16.90 -14.56
C ALA A 129 22.23 -16.83 -14.05
N MET A 130 22.44 -16.46 -12.78
CA MET A 130 23.74 -16.64 -12.13
C MET A 130 24.01 -18.14 -11.98
N GLU A 131 24.85 -18.68 -12.87
CA GLU A 131 25.40 -20.03 -12.70
C GLU A 131 26.27 -20.09 -11.44
N TYR A 132 26.15 -21.21 -10.73
CA TYR A 132 27.07 -21.55 -9.64
C TYR A 132 28.49 -21.59 -10.20
N GLN A 133 29.32 -20.62 -9.83
CA GLN A 133 30.77 -20.76 -9.97
C GLN A 133 31.21 -21.83 -8.97
N GLU A 134 31.51 -23.03 -9.45
CA GLU A 134 32.08 -24.09 -8.64
C GLU A 134 33.53 -23.69 -8.27
N GLY A 135 33.69 -23.02 -7.12
CA GLY A 135 35.01 -22.51 -6.77
C GLY A 135 35.08 -21.57 -5.57
N GLU A 136 34.57 -21.97 -4.40
CA GLU A 136 35.24 -21.63 -3.12
C GLU A 136 34.72 -22.58 -2.04
N LYS A 137 35.58 -23.51 -1.58
CA LYS A 137 35.28 -24.37 -0.43
C LYS A 137 35.30 -23.50 0.83
N VAL A 138 34.14 -23.04 1.26
CA VAL A 138 33.99 -22.45 2.60
C VAL A 138 33.88 -23.61 3.59
N SER A 139 34.98 -23.89 4.29
CA SER A 139 35.00 -24.91 5.34
C SER A 139 34.27 -24.38 6.57
N GLY A 140 33.05 -24.86 6.83
CA GLY A 140 32.45 -24.71 8.16
C GLY A 140 33.35 -25.43 9.18
N ASP A 141 33.44 -24.89 10.40
CA ASP A 141 34.32 -25.34 11.50
C ASP A 141 34.07 -26.80 11.98
N ARG A 142 33.22 -27.56 11.27
CA ARG A 142 32.94 -29.00 11.46
C ARG A 142 32.75 -29.79 10.16
N GLY A 143 33.26 -29.30 9.02
CA GLY A 143 33.29 -30.08 7.78
C GLY A 143 31.98 -30.22 7.00
N TYR A 144 30.98 -29.36 7.26
CA TYR A 144 29.79 -29.26 6.40
C TYR A 144 29.93 -28.08 5.44
N ILE A 145 29.84 -28.36 4.14
CA ILE A 145 29.84 -27.34 3.07
C ILE A 145 28.44 -26.73 3.04
N GLU A 146 28.26 -25.59 3.70
CA GLU A 146 27.09 -24.74 3.45
C GLU A 146 27.37 -23.84 2.25
N LYS A 147 26.58 -24.01 1.18
CA LYS A 147 26.60 -23.15 0.00
C LYS A 147 26.14 -21.75 0.40
N MET A 148 27.07 -20.87 0.73
CA MET A 148 26.75 -19.48 1.06
C MET A 148 26.69 -18.59 -0.17
N ARG A 149 25.59 -17.84 -0.27
CA ARG A 149 25.32 -16.78 -1.26
C ARG A 149 26.17 -15.56 -0.89
N LYS A 150 27.11 -15.14 -1.75
CA LYS A 150 27.74 -13.80 -1.64
C LYS A 150 26.82 -12.78 -2.34
N LEU A 151 26.55 -11.67 -1.64
CA LEU A 151 25.71 -10.55 -2.07
C LEU A 151 26.48 -9.61 -3.01
#